data_AF-A0AA38ACP8-F1
#
_entry.id   AF-A0AA38ACP8-F1
#
_cell.length_a   1.000
_cell.length_b   1.000
_cell.length_c   1.000
_cell.angle_alpha   90.00
_cell.angle_beta   90.00
_cell.angle_gamma   90.00
#
_symmetry.space_group_name_H-M   'P 1'
#
loop_
_entity.id
_entity.type
_entity.pdbx_description
1 polymer ?
#
loop_
_entity_poly.entity_id
_entity_poly.type
_entity_poly.pdbx_seq_one_letter_code
_entity_poly.pdbx_strand_id
1 'polypeptide(L)'
;MTTLLDHEPNFAQPWAPHRKRIYLGTALFTAFMFVLLTICVSVGIVAPTFTVDVIANLIFGIPVILIPFVVLWDSPGENRTRLDKATELTLFWLPYSAGSQIGYELVFLIGHPLGLWAPTTDPGWKWLWWQYGLADTRYVSGNPWVFALEIVGVVTGITIFVVWTRLIRPSLPTEARIRLLWLAFAGVAIIMSSTAVYFLAEVGAGFRDIGQGTFGLWFKFVGENSPFIVVPPLVLYSIHLQVDYLTRKAARAEAADLS
;
A
#
# COMPACT_ATOMS: atom_id res chain seq x y z
N MET A 1 -22.66 -13.95 -36.12
CA MET A 1 -21.21 -13.97 -35.87
C MET A 1 -21.00 -13.97 -34.37
N THR A 2 -20.69 -15.12 -33.79
CA THR A 2 -20.36 -15.30 -32.37
C THR A 2 -18.89 -14.95 -32.16
N THR A 3 -18.61 -13.71 -31.77
CA THR A 3 -17.24 -13.27 -31.47
C THR A 3 -16.80 -13.80 -30.11
N LEU A 4 -15.75 -14.63 -30.16
CA LEU A 4 -14.93 -15.14 -29.06
C LEU A 4 -14.56 -14.04 -28.05
N LEU A 5 -15.21 -14.05 -26.89
CA LEU A 5 -14.65 -13.60 -25.62
C LEU A 5 -15.14 -14.63 -24.58
N ASP A 6 -14.51 -15.80 -24.55
CA ASP A 6 -14.92 -16.89 -23.63
C ASP A 6 -14.72 -16.54 -22.14
N HIS A 7 -14.11 -15.39 -21.83
CA HIS A 7 -13.93 -14.92 -20.45
C HIS A 7 -13.99 -13.39 -20.37
N GLU A 8 -15.02 -12.86 -19.70
CA GLU A 8 -15.08 -11.46 -19.31
C GLU A 8 -14.41 -11.28 -17.93
N PRO A 9 -13.39 -10.41 -17.79
CA PRO A 9 -12.72 -10.20 -16.51
C PRO A 9 -13.65 -9.63 -15.44
N ASN A 10 -13.55 -10.16 -14.23
CA ASN A 10 -14.29 -9.63 -13.08
C ASN A 10 -13.58 -8.40 -12.50
N PHE A 11 -13.94 -7.22 -12.96
CA PHE A 11 -13.33 -5.95 -12.53
C PHE A 11 -13.61 -5.54 -11.07
N ALA A 12 -14.53 -6.21 -10.38
CA ALA A 12 -14.92 -5.85 -9.00
C ALA A 12 -14.34 -6.82 -7.97
N GLN A 13 -14.28 -8.11 -8.30
CA GLN A 13 -13.88 -9.18 -7.40
C GLN A 13 -13.05 -10.25 -8.15
N PRO A 14 -11.84 -9.90 -8.62
CA PRO A 14 -11.00 -10.76 -9.48
C PRO A 14 -10.33 -11.91 -8.72
N TRP A 15 -10.55 -12.03 -7.41
CA TRP A 15 -9.82 -12.95 -6.55
C TRP A 15 -10.43 -14.35 -6.57
N ALA A 16 -9.59 -15.36 -6.80
CA ALA A 16 -9.98 -16.75 -6.57
C ALA A 16 -10.26 -16.99 -5.06
N PRO A 17 -11.22 -17.87 -4.70
CA PRO A 17 -11.59 -18.11 -3.30
C PRO A 17 -10.41 -18.50 -2.39
N HIS A 18 -9.44 -19.26 -2.89
CA HIS A 18 -8.26 -19.65 -2.12
C HIS A 18 -7.30 -18.46 -1.88
N ARG A 19 -7.00 -17.64 -2.90
CA ARG A 19 -6.18 -16.44 -2.73
C ARG A 19 -6.84 -15.44 -1.78
N LYS A 20 -8.16 -15.26 -1.88
CA LYS A 20 -8.92 -14.45 -0.91
C LYS A 20 -8.72 -14.91 0.54
N ARG A 21 -8.71 -16.22 0.80
CA ARG A 21 -8.44 -16.77 2.14
C ARG A 21 -7.02 -16.47 2.61
N ILE A 22 -6.04 -16.56 1.71
CA ILE A 22 -4.63 -16.28 2.03
C ILE A 22 -4.46 -14.79 2.33
N TYR A 23 -4.98 -13.91 1.49
CA TYR A 23 -4.97 -12.46 1.72
C TYR A 23 -5.61 -12.09 3.06
N LEU A 24 -6.79 -12.63 3.34
CA LEU A 24 -7.48 -12.38 4.60
C LEU A 24 -6.69 -12.95 5.78
N GLY A 25 -6.16 -14.17 5.67
CA GLY A 25 -5.36 -14.80 6.72
C GLY A 25 -4.09 -14.01 7.04
N THR A 26 -3.37 -13.57 6.01
CA THR A 26 -2.17 -12.73 6.15
C THR A 26 -2.51 -11.37 6.76
N ALA A 27 -3.59 -10.73 6.33
CA ALA A 27 -4.04 -9.45 6.89
C ALA A 27 -4.42 -9.59 8.37
N LEU A 28 -5.20 -10.62 8.72
CA LEU A 28 -5.59 -10.90 10.10
C LEU A 28 -4.38 -11.26 10.98
N PHE A 29 -3.45 -12.08 10.48
CA PHE A 29 -2.23 -12.43 11.19
C PHE A 29 -1.38 -11.19 11.46
N THR A 30 -1.17 -10.35 10.45
CA THR A 30 -0.38 -9.11 10.58
C THR A 30 -1.02 -8.16 11.58
N ALA A 31 -2.34 -7.93 11.47
CA ALA A 31 -3.09 -7.09 12.41
C ALA A 31 -3.08 -7.65 13.84
N PHE A 32 -3.19 -8.97 14.00
CA PHE A 32 -3.13 -9.61 15.30
C PHE A 32 -1.73 -9.48 15.93
N MET A 33 -0.66 -9.77 15.18
CA MET A 33 0.71 -9.61 15.63
C MET A 33 1.04 -8.16 15.98
N PHE A 34 0.53 -7.22 15.20
CA PHE A 34 0.64 -5.78 15.46
C PHE A 34 0.07 -5.41 16.83
N VAL A 35 -1.18 -5.81 17.08
CA VAL A 35 -1.87 -5.49 18.35
C VAL A 35 -1.20 -6.21 19.50
N LEU A 36 -0.88 -7.49 19.34
CA LEU A 36 -0.25 -8.31 20.37
C LEU A 36 1.10 -7.73 20.80
N LEU A 37 2.00 -7.46 19.86
CA LEU A 37 3.33 -6.92 20.18
C LEU A 37 3.24 -5.53 20.82
N THR A 38 2.35 -4.66 20.31
CA THR A 38 2.13 -3.34 20.90
C THR A 38 1.65 -3.44 22.34
N ILE A 39 0.70 -4.34 22.64
CA ILE A 39 0.23 -4.58 24.01
C ILE A 39 1.36 -5.15 24.88
N CYS A 40 2.06 -6.20 24.40
CA CYS A 40 3.15 -6.83 25.14
C CYS A 40 4.27 -5.85 25.51
N VAL A 41 4.62 -4.93 24.61
CA VAL A 41 5.58 -3.85 24.92
C VAL A 41 4.97 -2.85 25.90
N SER A 42 3.71 -2.45 25.70
CA SER A 42 3.04 -1.47 26.56
C SER A 42 2.92 -1.89 28.02
N VAL A 43 2.73 -3.18 28.28
CA VAL A 43 2.60 -3.73 29.65
C VAL A 43 3.91 -4.29 30.19
N GLY A 44 5.02 -4.15 29.47
CA GLY A 44 6.36 -4.57 29.90
C GLY A 44 6.64 -6.08 29.82
N ILE A 45 5.81 -6.87 29.13
CA ILE A 45 6.08 -8.30 28.88
C ILE A 45 7.24 -8.46 27.89
N VAL A 46 7.33 -7.57 26.91
CA VAL A 46 8.41 -7.55 25.90
C VAL A 46 9.15 -6.23 25.99
N ALA A 47 10.48 -6.31 26.14
CA ALA A 47 11.31 -5.10 26.18
C ALA A 47 11.49 -4.49 24.77
N PRO A 48 11.45 -3.15 24.61
CA PRO A 48 11.63 -2.45 23.34
C PRO A 48 13.11 -2.45 22.90
N THR A 49 13.61 -3.64 22.53
CA THR A 49 15.00 -3.86 22.13
C THR A 49 15.15 -3.92 20.62
N PHE A 50 16.38 -3.75 20.13
CA PHE A 50 16.70 -3.90 18.70
C PHE A 50 16.32 -5.28 18.15
N THR A 51 16.47 -6.36 18.94
CA THR A 51 16.06 -7.70 18.51
C THR A 51 14.56 -7.80 18.26
N VAL A 52 13.75 -7.22 19.15
CA VAL A 52 12.29 -7.20 19.01
C VAL A 52 11.87 -6.36 17.80
N ASP A 53 12.53 -5.22 17.61
CA ASP A 53 12.39 -4.36 16.44
C ASP A 53 12.66 -5.12 15.13
N VAL A 54 13.77 -5.86 15.04
CA VAL A 54 14.08 -6.71 13.86
C VAL A 54 13.00 -7.76 13.61
N ILE A 55 12.60 -8.51 14.65
CA ILE A 55 11.59 -9.58 14.51
C ILE A 55 10.25 -9.00 14.04
N ALA A 56 9.83 -7.88 14.62
CA ALA A 56 8.57 -7.26 14.28
C ALA A 56 8.53 -6.74 12.84
N ASN A 57 9.57 -6.05 12.39
CA ASN A 57 9.64 -5.57 11.01
C ASN A 57 9.75 -6.71 9.99
N LEU A 58 10.30 -7.87 10.35
CA LEU A 58 10.20 -9.07 9.51
C LEU A 58 8.77 -9.61 9.44
N ILE A 59 8.07 -9.70 10.58
CA ILE A 59 6.68 -10.17 10.63
C ILE A 59 5.76 -9.25 9.81
N PHE A 60 5.95 -7.93 9.89
CA PHE A 60 5.12 -6.95 9.19
C PHE A 60 5.56 -6.72 7.74
N GLY A 61 6.86 -6.69 7.48
CA GLY A 61 7.44 -6.33 6.19
C GLY A 61 7.47 -7.47 5.17
N ILE A 62 7.69 -8.72 5.57
CA ILE A 62 7.73 -9.85 4.62
C ILE A 62 6.41 -10.01 3.85
N PRO A 63 5.23 -10.04 4.51
CA PRO A 63 3.95 -10.11 3.79
C PRO A 63 3.80 -9.03 2.73
N VAL A 64 4.26 -7.82 3.04
CA VAL A 64 4.22 -6.65 2.16
C VAL A 64 5.11 -6.82 0.93
N ILE A 65 6.36 -7.25 1.14
CA ILE A 65 7.33 -7.43 0.06
C ILE A 65 6.85 -8.51 -0.92
N LEU A 66 6.07 -9.48 -0.45
CA LEU A 66 5.55 -10.57 -1.27
C LEU A 66 4.33 -10.18 -2.12
N ILE A 67 3.69 -9.03 -1.88
CA ILE A 67 2.48 -8.59 -2.59
C ILE A 67 2.61 -8.60 -4.12
N PRO A 68 3.67 -8.07 -4.74
CA PRO A 68 3.76 -7.97 -6.20
C PRO A 68 3.80 -9.34 -6.89
N PHE A 69 4.24 -10.38 -6.18
CA PHE A 69 4.35 -11.74 -6.70
C PHE A 69 2.99 -12.40 -6.91
N VAL A 70 1.88 -11.80 -6.44
CA VAL A 70 0.50 -12.21 -6.76
C VAL A 70 0.24 -12.26 -8.27
N VAL A 71 0.88 -11.38 -9.05
CA VAL A 71 0.75 -11.37 -10.53
C VAL A 71 1.40 -12.60 -11.17
N LEU A 72 2.43 -13.14 -10.52
CA LEU A 72 3.19 -14.30 -10.98
C LEU A 72 2.62 -15.62 -10.46
N TRP A 73 1.69 -15.56 -9.51
CA TRP A 73 1.06 -16.73 -8.93
C TRP A 73 -0.18 -17.16 -9.72
N ASP A 74 -0.01 -18.20 -10.51
CA ASP A 74 -1.12 -18.97 -11.10
C ASP A 74 -1.24 -20.32 -10.39
N SER A 75 -2.46 -20.71 -10.02
CA SER A 75 -2.69 -22.04 -9.43
C SER A 75 -2.84 -23.11 -10.52
N PRO A 76 -2.54 -24.40 -10.25
CA PRO A 76 -2.74 -25.48 -11.21
C PRO A 76 -4.16 -25.47 -11.80
N GLY A 77 -4.27 -25.36 -13.12
CA GLY A 77 -5.56 -25.29 -13.83
C GLY A 77 -6.17 -23.89 -13.98
N GLU A 78 -5.53 -22.83 -13.45
CA GLU A 78 -5.97 -21.46 -13.72
C GLU A 78 -5.41 -20.92 -15.04
N ASN A 79 -6.30 -20.41 -15.90
CA ASN A 79 -5.94 -19.67 -17.10
C ASN A 79 -6.33 -18.20 -16.93
N ARG A 80 -5.49 -17.42 -16.24
CA ARG A 80 -5.75 -16.00 -15.99
C ARG A 80 -5.28 -15.17 -17.17
N THR A 81 -6.16 -14.31 -17.70
CA THR A 81 -5.76 -13.34 -18.71
C THR A 81 -4.88 -12.27 -18.10
N ARG A 82 -4.16 -11.52 -18.95
CA ARG A 82 -3.41 -10.34 -18.53
C ARG A 82 -4.28 -9.34 -17.76
N LEU A 83 -5.54 -9.21 -18.16
CA LEU A 83 -6.48 -8.25 -17.58
C LEU A 83 -7.01 -8.72 -16.21
N ASP A 84 -7.17 -10.03 -16.00
CA ASP A 84 -7.49 -10.59 -14.68
C ASP A 84 -6.36 -10.30 -13.68
N LYS A 85 -5.10 -10.54 -14.10
CA LYS A 85 -3.92 -10.28 -13.28
C LYS A 85 -3.78 -8.79 -12.94
N ALA A 86 -3.98 -7.92 -13.92
CA ALA A 86 -3.97 -6.47 -13.71
C ALA A 86 -5.04 -6.02 -12.72
N THR A 87 -6.27 -6.50 -12.89
CA THR A 87 -7.38 -6.14 -11.99
C THR A 87 -7.11 -6.61 -10.56
N GLU A 88 -6.62 -7.84 -10.38
CA GLU A 88 -6.27 -8.38 -9.07
C GLU A 88 -5.17 -7.58 -8.40
N LEU A 89 -4.09 -7.24 -9.12
CA LEU A 89 -3.03 -6.38 -8.59
C LEU A 89 -3.56 -5.01 -8.17
N THR A 90 -4.35 -4.34 -9.02
CA THR A 90 -4.92 -3.04 -8.69
C THR A 90 -5.79 -3.10 -7.43
N LEU A 91 -6.75 -4.01 -7.36
CA LEU A 91 -7.68 -4.07 -6.23
C LEU A 91 -7.05 -4.60 -4.94
N PHE A 92 -5.90 -5.26 -5.04
CA PHE A 92 -5.12 -5.67 -3.88
C PHE A 92 -4.19 -4.54 -3.38
N TRP A 93 -3.50 -3.84 -4.28
CA TRP A 93 -2.53 -2.83 -3.90
C TRP A 93 -3.17 -1.56 -3.33
N LEU A 94 -4.29 -1.08 -3.89
CA LEU A 94 -4.96 0.15 -3.43
C LEU A 94 -5.30 0.17 -1.93
N PRO A 95 -5.99 -0.84 -1.36
CA PRO A 95 -6.30 -0.83 0.08
C PRO A 95 -5.06 -1.07 0.94
N TYR A 96 -4.07 -1.81 0.41
CA TYR A 96 -2.80 -2.01 1.09
C TYR A 96 -2.04 -0.68 1.23
N SER A 97 -1.86 0.06 0.13
CA SER A 97 -1.18 1.35 0.15
C SER A 97 -1.94 2.33 1.03
N ALA A 98 -3.27 2.41 0.90
CA ALA A 98 -4.09 3.26 1.75
C ALA A 98 -3.97 2.90 3.24
N GLY A 99 -3.93 1.61 3.58
CA GLY A 99 -3.78 1.14 4.95
C GLY A 99 -2.45 1.57 5.57
N SER A 100 -1.35 1.56 4.81
CA SER A 100 -0.07 2.11 5.26
C SER A 100 -0.15 3.63 5.47
N GLN A 101 -0.61 4.37 4.46
CA GLN A 101 -0.70 5.84 4.52
C GLN A 101 -1.60 6.31 5.67
N ILE A 102 -2.72 5.61 5.93
CA ILE A 102 -3.63 5.97 7.02
C ILE A 102 -3.12 5.43 8.35
N GLY A 103 -2.66 4.18 8.41
CA GLY A 103 -2.31 3.51 9.66
C GLY A 103 -1.03 4.05 10.29
N TYR A 104 0.00 4.31 9.49
CA TYR A 104 1.26 4.85 9.98
C TYR A 104 1.22 6.38 10.04
N GLU A 105 0.92 7.01 8.90
CA GLU A 105 1.18 8.44 8.73
C GLU A 105 0.14 9.31 9.41
N LEU A 106 -1.13 8.90 9.49
CA LEU A 106 -2.13 9.68 10.24
C LEU A 106 -1.80 9.72 11.73
N VAL A 107 -1.35 8.60 12.29
CA VAL A 107 -0.97 8.55 13.70
C VAL A 107 0.21 9.50 13.92
N PHE A 108 1.24 9.42 13.07
CA PHE A 108 2.37 10.33 13.08
C PHE A 108 1.94 11.82 13.01
N LEU A 109 1.05 12.18 12.08
CA LEU A 109 0.54 13.55 11.96
C LEU A 109 -0.21 14.02 13.20
N ILE A 110 -1.00 13.15 13.84
CA ILE A 110 -1.74 13.47 15.07
C ILE A 110 -0.77 13.64 16.24
N GLY A 111 0.23 12.77 16.36
CA GLY A 111 1.13 12.80 17.51
C GLY A 111 2.15 13.93 17.49
N HIS A 112 2.45 14.51 16.32
CA HIS A 112 3.40 15.62 16.22
C HIS A 112 2.98 16.89 16.98
N PRO A 113 1.78 17.46 16.75
CA PRO A 113 1.30 18.62 17.50
C PRO A 113 1.05 18.30 18.98
N LEU A 114 0.92 17.02 19.35
CA LEU A 114 0.75 16.55 20.71
C LEU A 114 2.07 16.20 21.42
N GLY A 115 3.22 16.34 20.75
CA GLY A 115 4.54 16.03 21.32
C GLY A 115 4.78 14.55 21.63
N LEU A 116 4.05 13.63 20.98
CA LEU A 116 4.10 12.20 21.31
C LEU A 116 5.39 11.51 20.84
N TRP A 117 6.08 12.06 19.84
CA TRP A 117 7.24 11.45 19.17
C TRP A 117 8.59 11.84 19.73
N ALA A 118 8.63 12.50 20.89
CA ALA A 118 9.88 12.80 21.57
C ALA A 118 10.70 11.51 21.81
N PRO A 119 12.04 11.54 21.61
CA PRO A 119 12.90 10.40 21.91
C PRO A 119 12.69 9.88 23.34
N THR A 120 12.53 8.56 23.46
CA THR A 120 12.31 7.87 24.73
C THR A 120 12.92 6.47 24.68
N THR A 121 13.29 5.94 25.84
CA THR A 121 13.68 4.52 26.02
C THR A 121 12.49 3.64 26.42
N ASP A 122 11.36 4.26 26.77
CA ASP A 122 10.11 3.59 27.12
C ASP A 122 8.98 4.12 26.22
N PRO A 123 8.78 3.49 25.05
CA PRO A 123 7.82 3.97 24.07
C PRO A 123 6.38 3.52 24.37
N GLY A 124 6.17 2.49 25.21
CA GLY A 124 4.85 1.93 25.52
C GLY A 124 4.03 1.65 24.25
N TRP A 125 2.80 2.19 24.18
CA TRP A 125 1.91 2.00 23.03
C TRP A 125 2.43 2.63 21.74
N LYS A 126 3.35 3.60 21.83
CA LYS A 126 3.95 4.30 20.69
C LYS A 126 5.02 3.47 20.00
N TRP A 127 5.38 2.31 20.55
CA TRP A 127 6.52 1.50 20.14
C TRP A 127 6.62 1.29 18.63
N LEU A 128 5.51 1.02 17.96
CA LEU A 128 5.50 0.79 16.51
C LEU A 128 5.93 2.01 15.67
N TRP A 129 5.50 3.21 16.03
CA TRP A 129 5.93 4.43 15.33
C TRP A 129 7.32 4.85 15.78
N TRP A 130 7.60 4.67 17.07
CA TRP A 130 8.89 4.94 17.67
C TRP A 130 10.01 4.13 17.00
N GLN A 131 9.80 2.84 16.69
CA GLN A 131 10.81 2.02 16.03
C GLN A 131 11.21 2.57 14.65
N TYR A 132 10.27 3.14 13.88
CA TYR A 132 10.60 3.74 12.60
C TYR A 132 11.37 5.05 12.80
N GLY A 133 10.98 5.86 13.81
CA GLY A 133 11.71 7.05 14.22
C GLY A 133 13.15 6.81 14.70
N LEU A 134 13.51 5.58 15.08
CA LEU A 134 14.91 5.21 15.33
C LEU A 134 15.73 5.08 14.04
N ALA A 135 15.11 4.68 12.95
CA ALA A 135 15.75 4.53 11.65
C ALA A 135 15.71 5.81 10.83
N ASP A 136 14.68 6.63 10.97
CA ASP A 136 14.60 7.96 10.38
C ASP A 136 14.25 8.99 11.44
N THR A 137 15.26 9.74 11.86
CA THR A 137 15.16 10.71 12.96
C THR A 137 14.25 11.89 12.65
N ARG A 138 13.87 12.11 11.39
CA ARG A 138 12.95 13.19 11.01
C ARG A 138 11.53 12.95 11.52
N TYR A 139 11.17 11.68 11.76
CA TYR A 139 9.91 11.29 12.38
C TYR A 139 9.87 11.53 13.90
N VAL A 140 10.98 11.97 14.51
CA VAL A 140 10.98 12.43 15.91
C VAL A 140 11.30 13.92 16.03
N SER A 141 11.94 14.51 15.02
CA SER A 141 12.42 15.90 15.07
C SER A 141 11.40 16.96 14.64
N GLY A 142 10.21 16.58 14.17
CA GLY A 142 9.21 17.54 13.68
C GLY A 142 9.64 18.19 12.37
N ASN A 143 10.32 17.44 11.51
CA ASN A 143 10.78 17.93 10.22
C ASN A 143 9.60 18.42 9.36
N PRO A 144 9.53 19.73 8.99
CA PRO A 144 8.38 20.27 8.27
C PRO A 144 8.16 19.64 6.90
N TRP A 145 9.23 19.17 6.26
CA TRP A 145 9.18 18.50 4.98
C TRP A 145 8.50 17.13 5.10
N VAL A 146 8.94 16.29 6.04
CA VAL A 146 8.31 14.98 6.29
C VAL A 146 6.86 15.17 6.71
N PHE A 147 6.56 16.12 7.60
CA PHE A 147 5.19 16.42 7.99
C PHE A 147 4.28 16.79 6.80
N ALA A 148 4.76 17.63 5.89
CA ALA A 148 4.01 17.98 4.67
C ALA A 148 3.83 16.78 3.73
N LEU A 149 4.87 15.96 3.58
CA LEU A 149 4.82 14.72 2.79
C LEU A 149 3.75 13.76 3.33
N GLU A 150 3.69 13.59 4.65
CA GLU A 150 2.71 12.71 5.29
C GLU A 150 1.28 13.23 5.18
N ILE A 151 1.06 14.56 5.17
CA ILE A 151 -0.28 15.10 4.86
C ILE A 151 -0.73 14.67 3.46
N VAL A 152 0.16 14.78 2.46
CA VAL A 152 -0.13 14.35 1.09
C VAL A 152 -0.40 12.85 1.05
N GLY A 153 0.42 12.07 1.75
CA GLY A 153 0.27 10.62 1.92
C GLY A 153 -1.10 10.24 2.46
N VAL A 154 -1.49 10.78 3.61
CA VAL A 154 -2.77 10.52 4.28
C VAL A 154 -3.97 10.91 3.40
N VAL A 155 -3.99 12.13 2.84
CA VAL A 155 -5.12 12.58 2.01
C VAL A 155 -5.25 11.70 0.76
N THR A 156 -4.12 11.30 0.17
CA THR A 156 -4.11 10.40 -0.98
C THR A 156 -4.58 9.00 -0.58
N GLY A 157 -4.13 8.48 0.56
CA GLY A 157 -4.54 7.21 1.12
C GLY A 157 -6.04 7.13 1.37
N ILE A 158 -6.63 8.16 2.00
CA ILE A 158 -8.09 8.27 2.20
C ILE A 158 -8.82 8.28 0.86
N THR A 159 -8.33 9.06 -0.10
CA THR A 159 -8.93 9.14 -1.45
C THR A 159 -8.93 7.77 -2.14
N ILE A 160 -7.79 7.10 -2.16
CA ILE A 160 -7.63 5.76 -2.75
C ILE A 160 -8.50 4.73 -2.04
N PHE A 161 -8.60 4.79 -0.71
CA PHE A 161 -9.45 3.89 0.06
C PHE A 161 -10.93 4.05 -0.34
N VAL A 162 -11.42 5.29 -0.40
CA VAL A 162 -12.79 5.58 -0.84
C VAL A 162 -13.02 5.09 -2.27
N VAL A 163 -12.08 5.35 -3.19
CA VAL A 163 -12.14 4.86 -4.57
C VAL A 163 -12.22 3.33 -4.61
N TRP A 164 -11.37 2.64 -3.85
CA TRP A 164 -11.35 1.19 -3.77
C TRP A 164 -12.68 0.62 -3.28
N THR A 165 -13.28 1.15 -2.21
CA THR A 165 -14.60 0.68 -1.72
C THR A 165 -15.72 0.80 -2.75
N ARG A 166 -15.57 1.69 -3.74
CA ARG A 166 -16.49 1.81 -4.88
C ARG A 166 -16.13 0.84 -6.01
N LEU A 167 -14.85 0.69 -6.35
CA LEU A 167 -14.39 -0.21 -7.41
C LEU A 167 -14.73 -1.69 -7.14
N ILE A 168 -14.74 -2.11 -5.88
CA ILE A 168 -15.12 -3.49 -5.50
C ILE A 168 -16.61 -3.79 -5.61
N ARG A 169 -17.44 -2.80 -5.97
CA ARG A 169 -18.89 -2.97 -6.14
C ARG A 169 -19.19 -3.57 -7.52
N PRO A 170 -19.87 -4.72 -7.60
CA PRO A 170 -20.22 -5.33 -8.89
C PRO A 170 -21.18 -4.48 -9.72
N SER A 171 -22.09 -3.74 -9.06
CA SER A 171 -23.11 -2.90 -9.71
C SER A 171 -22.61 -1.54 -10.21
N LEU A 172 -21.31 -1.24 -10.09
CA LEU A 172 -20.76 0.04 -10.51
C LEU A 172 -20.81 0.18 -12.05
N PRO A 173 -21.47 1.22 -12.59
CA PRO A 173 -21.54 1.44 -14.04
C PRO A 173 -20.16 1.60 -14.67
N THR A 174 -20.02 1.16 -15.93
CA THR A 174 -18.76 1.20 -16.69
C THR A 174 -18.10 2.57 -16.70
N GLU A 175 -18.87 3.63 -16.98
CA GLU A 175 -18.35 5.00 -17.01
C GLU A 175 -17.81 5.45 -15.64
N ALA A 176 -18.56 5.17 -14.57
CA ALA A 176 -18.13 5.48 -13.21
C ALA A 176 -16.87 4.69 -12.83
N ARG A 177 -16.75 3.44 -13.27
CA ARG A 177 -15.56 2.60 -13.08
C ARG A 177 -14.34 3.20 -13.78
N ILE A 178 -14.47 3.64 -15.03
CA ILE A 178 -13.39 4.30 -15.77
C ILE A 178 -12.92 5.57 -15.03
N ARG A 179 -13.85 6.42 -14.59
CA ARG A 179 -13.52 7.65 -13.83
C ARG A 179 -12.79 7.34 -12.53
N LEU A 180 -13.26 6.34 -11.79
CA LEU A 180 -12.62 5.90 -10.54
C LEU A 180 -11.24 5.26 -10.77
N LEU A 181 -11.05 4.55 -11.88
CA LEU A 181 -9.73 4.03 -12.28
C LEU A 181 -8.75 5.17 -12.57
N TRP A 182 -9.18 6.24 -13.24
CA TRP A 182 -8.33 7.43 -13.42
C TRP A 182 -7.99 8.12 -12.09
N LEU A 183 -8.94 8.21 -11.16
CA LEU A 183 -8.66 8.76 -9.84
C LEU A 183 -7.68 7.87 -9.05
N ALA A 184 -7.83 6.55 -9.15
CA ALA A 184 -6.85 5.60 -8.61
C ALA A 184 -5.48 5.80 -9.25
N PHE A 185 -5.40 5.95 -10.57
CA PHE A 185 -4.15 6.20 -11.30
C PHE A 185 -3.43 7.45 -10.77
N ALA A 186 -4.16 8.56 -10.63
CA ALA A 186 -3.60 9.79 -10.08
C ALA A 186 -3.09 9.61 -8.65
N GLY A 187 -3.86 8.94 -7.77
CA GLY A 187 -3.43 8.67 -6.41
C GLY A 187 -2.17 7.78 -6.33
N VAL A 188 -2.11 6.71 -7.15
CA VAL A 188 -0.94 5.82 -7.25
C VAL A 188 0.29 6.61 -7.70
N ALA A 189 0.13 7.50 -8.68
CA ALA A 189 1.21 8.35 -9.18
C ALA A 189 1.71 9.34 -8.12
N ILE A 190 0.80 9.93 -7.33
CA ILE A 190 1.16 10.82 -6.21
C ILE A 190 2.00 10.05 -5.20
N ILE A 191 1.54 8.88 -4.73
CA ILE A 191 2.30 8.03 -3.79
C ILE A 191 3.71 7.74 -4.32
N MET A 192 3.80 7.27 -5.57
CA MET A 192 5.09 6.98 -6.21
C MET A 192 6.01 8.22 -6.25
N SER A 193 5.46 9.37 -6.63
CA SER A 193 6.23 10.62 -6.72
C SER A 193 6.71 11.09 -5.35
N SER A 194 5.87 11.03 -4.31
CA SER A 194 6.23 11.40 -2.95
C SER A 194 7.33 10.50 -2.42
N THR A 195 7.22 9.18 -2.62
CA THR A 195 8.27 8.22 -2.24
C THR A 195 9.58 8.47 -3.00
N ALA A 196 9.52 8.81 -4.29
CA ALA A 196 10.71 9.15 -5.05
C ALA A 196 11.42 10.39 -4.49
N VAL A 197 10.66 11.44 -4.17
CA VAL A 197 11.22 12.66 -3.58
C VAL A 197 11.77 12.36 -2.17
N TYR A 198 11.11 11.52 -1.37
CA TYR A 198 11.61 11.08 -0.07
C TYR A 198 13.00 10.42 -0.18
N PHE A 199 13.17 9.48 -1.12
CA PHE A 199 14.47 8.85 -1.38
C PHE A 199 15.53 9.85 -1.85
N LEU A 200 15.20 10.68 -2.84
CA LEU A 200 16.15 11.63 -3.43
C LEU A 200 16.55 12.72 -2.42
N ALA A 201 15.63 13.16 -1.57
CA ALA A 201 15.92 14.10 -0.50
C ALA A 201 16.93 13.51 0.50
N GLU A 202 16.81 12.23 0.84
CA GLU A 202 17.77 11.58 1.73
C GLU A 202 19.15 11.40 1.11
N VAL A 203 19.20 11.00 -0.16
CA VAL A 203 20.45 10.93 -0.92
C VAL A 203 21.13 12.30 -0.95
N GLY A 204 20.36 13.36 -1.21
CA GLY A 204 20.86 14.74 -1.20
C GLY A 204 21.31 15.22 0.19
N ALA A 205 20.71 14.70 1.26
CA ALA A 205 21.10 14.96 2.64
C ALA A 205 22.29 14.11 3.13
N GLY A 206 22.80 13.19 2.30
CA GLY A 206 23.92 12.33 2.62
C GLY A 206 23.61 11.27 3.68
N PHE A 207 22.35 10.81 3.77
CA PHE A 207 21.90 9.82 4.76
C PHE A 207 22.04 10.23 6.23
N ARG A 208 22.17 11.54 6.50
CA ARG A 208 22.48 12.07 7.85
C ARG A 208 21.39 11.79 8.89
N ASP A 209 20.16 11.61 8.42
CA ASP A 209 19.00 11.44 9.27
C ASP A 209 18.66 9.95 9.51
N ILE A 210 19.40 9.04 8.83
CA ILE A 210 19.20 7.59 8.92
C ILE A 210 20.01 6.97 10.05
N GLY A 211 19.30 6.40 11.03
CA GLY A 211 19.84 5.70 12.19
C GLY A 211 19.92 4.18 12.01
N GLN A 212 20.27 3.47 13.09
CA GLN A 212 20.34 2.00 13.17
C GLN A 212 21.26 1.29 12.14
N GLY A 213 22.24 2.02 11.58
CA GLY A 213 23.27 1.45 10.71
C GLY A 213 22.71 0.75 9.48
N THR A 214 23.27 -0.41 9.14
CA THR A 214 22.86 -1.17 7.94
C THR A 214 21.42 -1.66 7.99
N PHE A 215 20.89 -1.99 9.16
CA PHE A 215 19.51 -2.42 9.30
C PHE A 215 18.53 -1.26 9.07
N GLY A 216 18.77 -0.11 9.69
CA GLY A 216 17.94 1.08 9.47
C GLY A 216 17.96 1.55 8.01
N LEU A 217 19.13 1.54 7.37
CA LEU A 217 19.24 1.91 5.96
C LEU A 217 18.57 0.90 5.02
N TRP A 218 18.98 -0.37 5.07
CA TRP A 218 18.57 -1.33 4.04
C TRP A 218 17.19 -1.92 4.28
N PHE A 219 16.86 -2.23 5.53
CA PHE A 219 15.59 -2.87 5.84
C PHE A 219 14.47 -1.84 5.97
N LYS A 220 14.64 -0.86 6.87
CA LYS A 220 13.57 0.11 7.14
C LYS A 220 13.46 1.16 6.05
N PHE A 221 14.53 1.94 5.84
CA PHE A 221 14.48 3.03 4.88
C PHE A 221 14.31 2.52 3.43
N VAL A 222 15.16 1.62 2.95
CA VAL A 222 15.03 1.09 1.59
C VAL A 222 13.93 0.03 1.50
N GLY A 223 13.97 -1.01 2.33
CA GLY A 223 13.10 -2.18 2.22
C GLY A 223 11.61 -1.87 2.42
N GLU A 224 11.24 -1.17 3.49
CA GLU A 224 9.83 -0.87 3.78
C GLU A 224 9.22 0.15 2.81
N ASN A 225 10.03 1.05 2.25
CA ASN A 225 9.58 2.03 1.27
C ASN A 225 9.64 1.54 -0.18
N SER A 226 10.43 0.51 -0.49
CA SER A 226 10.55 -0.07 -1.84
C SER A 226 9.21 -0.48 -2.48
N PRO A 227 8.24 -1.06 -1.75
CA PRO A 227 6.91 -1.33 -2.29
C PRO A 227 6.20 -0.10 -2.85
N PHE A 228 6.49 1.10 -2.35
CA PHE A 228 5.86 2.35 -2.78
C PHE A 228 6.59 3.04 -3.94
N ILE A 229 7.68 2.47 -4.45
CA ILE A 229 8.36 2.94 -5.67
C ILE A 229 8.41 1.88 -6.78
N VAL A 230 8.55 0.59 -6.41
CA VAL A 230 8.68 -0.52 -7.36
C VAL A 230 7.33 -1.00 -7.87
N VAL A 231 6.31 -1.04 -7.02
CA VAL A 231 4.98 -1.58 -7.36
C VAL A 231 4.08 -0.59 -8.10
N PRO A 232 4.09 0.73 -7.81
CA PRO A 232 3.25 1.68 -8.51
C PRO A 232 3.37 1.65 -10.03
N PRO A 233 4.55 1.55 -10.67
CA PRO A 233 4.63 1.40 -12.13
C PRO A 233 3.80 0.22 -12.67
N LEU A 234 3.81 -0.92 -11.98
CA LEU A 234 3.04 -2.10 -12.35
C LEU A 234 1.54 -1.87 -12.16
N VAL A 235 1.15 -1.18 -11.09
CA VAL A 235 -0.25 -0.84 -10.78
C VAL A 235 -0.79 0.19 -11.78
N LEU A 236 -0.02 1.24 -12.09
CA LEU A 236 -0.36 2.25 -13.09
C LEU A 236 -0.57 1.60 -14.46
N TYR A 237 0.33 0.71 -14.85
CA TYR A 237 0.19 -0.06 -16.07
C TYR A 237 -1.06 -0.97 -16.05
N SER A 238 -1.34 -1.61 -14.91
CA SER A 238 -2.53 -2.45 -14.72
C SER A 238 -3.82 -1.65 -14.80
N ILE A 239 -3.85 -0.43 -14.25
CA ILE A 239 -4.97 0.49 -14.36
C ILE A 239 -5.16 0.94 -15.81
N HIS A 240 -4.06 1.26 -16.52
CA HIS A 240 -4.11 1.62 -17.93
C HIS A 240 -4.75 0.51 -18.78
N LEU A 241 -4.38 -0.76 -18.56
CA LEU A 241 -5.00 -1.89 -19.26
C LEU A 241 -6.51 -2.00 -19.01
N GLN A 242 -6.96 -1.76 -17.79
CA GLN A 242 -8.39 -1.76 -17.43
C GLN A 242 -9.14 -0.60 -18.09
N VAL A 243 -8.56 0.60 -18.06
CA VAL A 243 -9.15 1.78 -18.71
C VAL A 243 -9.26 1.57 -20.22
N ASP A 244 -8.17 1.15 -20.89
CA ASP A 244 -8.18 0.92 -22.34
C ASP A 244 -9.26 -0.10 -22.76
N TYR A 245 -9.35 -1.22 -22.05
CA TYR A 245 -10.38 -2.23 -22.31
C TYR A 245 -11.81 -1.68 -22.12
N LEU A 246 -12.08 -1.05 -20.98
CA LEU A 246 -13.43 -0.57 -20.64
C LEU A 246 -13.87 0.57 -21.56
N THR A 247 -12.96 1.48 -21.93
CA THR A 247 -13.26 2.57 -22.87
C THR A 247 -13.59 2.01 -24.26
N ARG A 248 -12.81 1.04 -24.77
CA ARG A 248 -13.12 0.38 -26.05
C ARG A 248 -14.45 -0.37 -26.01
N LYS A 249 -14.75 -1.04 -24.88
CA LYS A 249 -16.03 -1.73 -24.68
C LYS A 249 -17.20 -0.75 -24.72
N ALA A 250 -17.09 0.38 -24.01
CA ALA A 250 -18.13 1.41 -23.98
C ALA A 250 -18.40 1.98 -25.39
N ALA A 251 -17.34 2.32 -26.13
CA ALA A 251 -17.48 2.84 -27.50
C ALA A 251 -18.17 1.85 -28.47
N ARG A 252 -17.91 0.54 -28.31
CA ARG A 252 -18.58 -0.50 -29.12
C ARG A 252 -20.06 -0.65 -28.78
N ALA A 253 -20.43 -0.52 -27.50
CA ALA A 253 -21.83 -0.58 -27.08
C ALA A 253 -22.61 0.61 -27.63
N GLU A 254 -22.05 1.82 -27.53
CA GLU A 254 -22.65 3.03 -28.10
C GLU A 254 -22.84 2.93 -29.62
N ALA A 255 -21.84 2.39 -30.35
CA ALA A 255 -21.97 2.18 -31.79
C ALA A 255 -23.06 1.15 -32.18
N ALA A 256 -23.30 0.15 -31.34
CA ALA A 256 -24.35 -0.84 -31.56
C ALA A 256 -25.75 -0.32 -31.23
N ASP A 257 -25.87 0.59 -30.25
CA ASP A 257 -27.14 1.24 -29.93
C ASP A 257 -27.58 2.25 -31.00
N LEU A 258 -26.63 2.73 -31.82
CA LEU A 258 -26.86 3.66 -32.93
C LEU A 258 -27.15 2.99 -34.28
N SER A 259 -26.99 1.65 -34.38
CA SER A 259 -27.17 0.87 -35.62
C SER A 259 -28.50 0.11 -35.64
#